data_AF-A0A349VHX3-F1
#
_entry.id   AF-A0A349VHX3-F1
#
_cell.length_a   1.000
_cell.length_b   1.000
_cell.length_c   1.000
_cell.angle_alpha   90.00
_cell.angle_beta   90.00
_cell.angle_gamma   90.00
#
_symmetry.space_group_name_H-M   'P 1'
#
loop_
_entity.id
_entity.type
_entity.pdbx_description
1 polymer ?
#
loop_
_entity_poly.entity_id
_entity_poly.type
_entity_poly.pdbx_seq_one_letter_code
_entity_poly.pdbx_strand_id
1 'polypeptide(L)'
;MQDVLNGQSPADRARELVAGTTLGKRGVGNVKPLPDYRKEVYDGGVAAIDSSDDTMIALAKQIDNESRRLRNIVEENTEIKKQAHAELTRLRLRAASAAFAPDATFTLRLAYGKVQGVAGRASELRPWTTINELFSKVDQEEGRVPFDLPESWQAARDALTDLDLLSTPLNFLSTADIIGGNSGSPVVNVASELVGVIFDGNQDSLVLDIAYDSDRARAISVSVGAIMKSLEHVYHAEGLVAELQEARQVGSVTWMPLFDGHKLGDWQSSEFGTDGPLEVINREISIGMGDPLSGITWQGEFPQDNYELSLEAKRVEGFDFFCGLTFPVGQDSCSFILGGWGGGLVGLSSIDGLDASENDTNQYIQLDDNRWYAIRVRVEANSITCLLDGEELIVQERAGREISIRPEMFMCKPLGIATYATAGRLRNLQYRLLREMDEPQEEKDVTP
;
A
#
# COMPACT_ATOMS: atom_id res chain seq x y z
N MET A 1 -34.09 -35.93 -16.34
CA MET A 1 -33.52 -36.74 -15.23
C MET A 1 -33.78 -38.23 -15.43
N GLN A 2 -35.04 -38.67 -15.61
CA GLN A 2 -35.35 -40.08 -15.86
C GLN A 2 -34.62 -40.64 -17.09
N ASP A 3 -34.56 -39.90 -18.19
CA ASP A 3 -33.84 -40.31 -19.40
C ASP A 3 -32.32 -40.44 -19.18
N VAL A 4 -31.74 -39.56 -18.37
CA VAL A 4 -30.31 -39.61 -18.03
C VAL A 4 -29.98 -40.83 -17.17
N LEU A 5 -30.87 -41.15 -16.22
CA LEU A 5 -30.74 -42.31 -15.35
C LEU A 5 -30.98 -43.63 -16.08
N ASN A 6 -31.68 -43.62 -17.21
CA ASN A 6 -31.95 -44.79 -18.05
C ASN A 6 -32.50 -45.99 -17.24
N GLY A 7 -33.41 -45.71 -16.30
CA GLY A 7 -34.01 -46.73 -15.43
C GLY A 7 -33.08 -47.32 -14.36
N GLN A 8 -31.85 -46.82 -14.23
CA GLN A 8 -30.87 -47.27 -13.23
C GLN A 8 -30.82 -46.35 -12.02
N SER A 9 -30.20 -46.83 -10.93
CA SER A 9 -29.82 -45.96 -9.82
C SER A 9 -28.74 -44.95 -10.27
N PRO A 10 -28.64 -43.76 -9.64
CA PRO A 10 -27.58 -42.80 -9.96
C PRO A 10 -26.17 -43.40 -9.89
N ALA A 11 -25.93 -44.30 -8.92
CA ALA A 11 -24.64 -44.95 -8.73
C ALA A 11 -24.31 -45.94 -9.85
N ASP A 12 -25.30 -46.72 -10.30
CA ASP A 12 -25.11 -47.67 -11.40
C ASP A 12 -24.91 -46.95 -12.72
N ARG A 13 -25.72 -45.91 -12.98
CA ARG A 13 -25.58 -45.10 -14.18
C ARG A 13 -24.23 -44.39 -14.25
N ALA A 14 -23.76 -43.82 -13.14
CA ALA A 14 -22.45 -43.21 -13.08
C ALA A 14 -21.32 -44.23 -13.34
N ARG A 15 -21.43 -45.45 -12.78
CA ARG A 15 -20.44 -46.52 -13.03
C ARG A 15 -20.41 -46.94 -14.51
N GLU A 16 -21.57 -47.10 -15.14
CA GLU A 16 -21.68 -47.41 -16.57
C GLU A 16 -20.99 -46.33 -17.43
N LEU A 17 -21.33 -45.07 -17.19
CA LEU A 17 -20.80 -43.93 -17.95
C LEU A 17 -19.28 -43.77 -17.77
N VAL A 18 -18.76 -43.94 -16.55
CA VAL A 18 -17.30 -43.83 -16.26
C VAL A 18 -16.53 -45.03 -16.81
N ALA A 19 -17.14 -46.22 -16.82
CA ALA A 19 -16.53 -47.40 -17.40
C ALA A 19 -16.37 -47.25 -18.92
N GLY A 20 -17.42 -46.77 -19.61
CA GLY A 20 -17.48 -46.67 -21.06
C GLY A 20 -16.80 -45.45 -21.68
N THR A 21 -16.36 -44.47 -20.88
CA THR A 21 -15.69 -43.29 -21.44
C THR A 21 -14.23 -43.60 -21.78
N THR A 22 -13.75 -42.93 -22.80
CA THR A 22 -12.39 -42.87 -23.32
C THR A 22 -11.73 -41.54 -22.98
N LEU A 23 -12.47 -40.63 -22.32
CA LEU A 23 -11.99 -39.31 -21.91
C LEU A 23 -11.33 -39.36 -20.54
N GLY A 24 -10.18 -38.71 -20.40
CA GLY A 24 -9.57 -38.43 -19.10
C GLY A 24 -9.06 -39.65 -18.34
N LYS A 25 -8.81 -40.77 -19.04
CA LYS A 25 -8.23 -41.96 -18.41
C LYS A 25 -6.78 -41.67 -18.01
N ARG A 26 -6.55 -41.58 -16.69
CA ARG A 26 -5.21 -41.46 -16.11
C ARG A 26 -4.76 -42.82 -15.59
N GLY A 27 -3.46 -43.10 -15.68
CA GLY A 27 -2.88 -44.29 -15.06
C GLY A 27 -3.01 -44.21 -13.54
N VAL A 28 -3.27 -45.33 -12.88
CA VAL A 28 -3.24 -45.45 -11.42
C VAL A 28 -2.10 -46.38 -11.05
N GLY A 29 -1.13 -45.88 -10.30
CA GLY A 29 0.09 -46.62 -9.97
C GLY A 29 0.92 -46.99 -11.21
N ASN A 30 1.44 -48.20 -11.26
CA ASN A 30 2.29 -48.71 -12.38
C ASN A 30 1.47 -49.27 -13.56
N VAL A 31 0.17 -49.05 -13.61
CA VAL A 31 -0.68 -49.53 -14.71
C VAL A 31 -0.57 -48.55 -15.88
N LYS A 32 -0.23 -49.08 -17.07
CA LYS A 32 -0.19 -48.29 -18.31
C LYS A 32 -1.53 -47.57 -18.49
N PRO A 33 -1.55 -46.23 -18.67
CA PRO A 33 -2.78 -45.49 -18.87
C PRO A 33 -3.51 -46.03 -20.10
N LEU A 34 -4.83 -46.16 -19.99
CA LEU A 34 -5.67 -46.33 -21.18
C LEU A 34 -5.50 -45.09 -22.07
N PRO A 35 -5.61 -45.24 -23.41
CA PRO A 35 -5.52 -44.07 -24.29
C PRO A 35 -6.62 -43.06 -23.94
N ASP A 36 -6.23 -41.79 -23.80
CA ASP A 36 -7.13 -40.66 -23.55
C ASP A 36 -7.38 -39.94 -24.87
N TYR A 37 -8.62 -39.97 -25.37
CA TYR A 37 -8.97 -39.50 -26.70
C TYR A 37 -9.46 -38.04 -26.73
N ARG A 38 -9.30 -37.29 -25.63
CA ARG A 38 -9.76 -35.89 -25.57
C ARG A 38 -9.13 -35.02 -26.67
N LYS A 39 -7.87 -35.27 -27.03
CA LYS A 39 -7.18 -34.50 -28.07
C LYS A 39 -7.76 -34.81 -29.45
N GLU A 40 -7.97 -36.07 -29.76
CA GLU A 40 -8.53 -36.53 -31.03
C GLU A 40 -9.97 -36.02 -31.22
N VAL A 41 -10.77 -36.05 -30.16
CA VAL A 41 -12.14 -35.49 -30.18
C VAL A 41 -12.10 -33.96 -30.38
N TYR A 42 -11.18 -33.26 -29.72
CA TYR A 42 -11.01 -31.81 -29.88
C TYR A 42 -10.59 -31.45 -31.32
N ASP A 43 -9.54 -32.09 -31.83
CA ASP A 43 -8.98 -31.84 -33.16
C ASP A 43 -9.98 -32.22 -34.28
N GLY A 44 -10.79 -33.26 -34.07
CA GLY A 44 -11.83 -33.70 -34.99
C GLY A 44 -13.14 -32.89 -34.94
N GLY A 45 -13.27 -31.98 -33.98
CA GLY A 45 -14.39 -31.04 -33.87
C GLY A 45 -15.77 -31.71 -33.78
N VAL A 46 -16.79 -31.04 -34.34
CA VAL A 46 -18.19 -31.50 -34.27
C VAL A 46 -18.37 -32.89 -34.89
N ALA A 47 -17.68 -33.19 -35.99
CA ALA A 47 -17.78 -34.49 -36.64
C ALA A 47 -17.33 -35.63 -35.72
N ALA A 48 -16.22 -35.45 -34.99
CA ALA A 48 -15.74 -36.44 -34.03
C ALA A 48 -16.67 -36.60 -32.82
N ILE A 49 -17.32 -35.52 -32.36
CA ILE A 49 -18.33 -35.58 -31.29
C ILE A 49 -19.59 -36.33 -31.77
N ASP A 50 -20.03 -36.04 -33.00
CA ASP A 50 -21.24 -36.63 -33.55
C ASP A 50 -21.10 -38.13 -33.79
N SER A 51 -19.92 -38.57 -34.24
CA SER A 51 -19.59 -39.98 -34.49
C SER A 51 -19.05 -40.73 -33.26
N SER A 52 -18.94 -40.09 -32.10
CA SER A 52 -18.35 -40.73 -30.92
C SER A 52 -19.34 -41.69 -30.25
N ASP A 53 -18.86 -42.91 -29.97
CA ASP A 53 -19.55 -43.91 -29.15
C ASP A 53 -19.19 -43.78 -27.65
N ASP A 54 -18.46 -42.74 -27.26
CA ASP A 54 -18.07 -42.51 -25.87
C ASP A 54 -19.30 -42.23 -25.00
N THR A 55 -19.44 -42.97 -23.89
CA THR A 55 -20.62 -42.88 -23.02
C THR A 55 -20.78 -41.51 -22.35
N MET A 56 -19.70 -40.78 -22.06
CA MET A 56 -19.78 -39.43 -21.51
C MET A 56 -20.10 -38.39 -22.59
N ILE A 57 -19.63 -38.57 -23.83
CA ILE A 57 -20.02 -37.71 -24.96
C ILE A 57 -21.49 -37.93 -25.30
N ALA A 58 -21.96 -39.18 -25.31
CA ALA A 58 -23.37 -39.51 -25.51
C ALA A 58 -24.26 -38.87 -24.44
N LEU A 59 -23.86 -38.92 -23.16
CA LEU A 59 -24.56 -38.24 -22.09
C LEU A 59 -24.58 -36.72 -22.30
N ALA A 60 -23.45 -36.11 -22.64
CA ALA A 60 -23.36 -34.68 -22.90
C ALA A 60 -24.33 -34.26 -24.03
N LYS A 61 -24.35 -35.00 -25.14
CA LYS A 61 -25.30 -34.79 -26.26
C LYS A 61 -26.76 -34.90 -25.81
N GLN A 62 -27.07 -35.86 -24.94
CA GLN A 62 -28.42 -36.06 -24.41
C GLN A 62 -28.92 -34.86 -23.61
N ILE A 63 -28.03 -34.17 -22.86
CA ILE A 63 -28.41 -33.04 -22.01
C ILE A 63 -28.17 -31.67 -22.65
N ASP A 64 -27.42 -31.58 -23.76
CA ASP A 64 -26.95 -30.33 -24.35
C ASP A 64 -28.11 -29.38 -24.71
N ASN A 65 -29.17 -29.90 -25.35
CA ASN A 65 -30.33 -29.09 -25.74
C ASN A 65 -31.00 -28.41 -24.54
N GLU A 66 -31.24 -29.16 -23.46
CA GLU A 66 -31.86 -28.60 -22.25
C GLU A 66 -30.88 -27.70 -21.49
N SER A 67 -29.59 -28.05 -21.44
CA SER A 67 -28.55 -27.20 -20.86
C SER A 67 -28.48 -25.84 -21.55
N ARG A 68 -28.52 -25.81 -22.89
CA ARG A 68 -28.55 -24.58 -23.69
C ARG A 68 -29.83 -23.78 -23.48
N ARG A 69 -30.99 -24.45 -23.41
CA ARG A 69 -32.27 -23.78 -23.11
C ARG A 69 -32.20 -23.06 -21.76
N LEU A 70 -31.72 -23.74 -20.72
CA LEU A 70 -31.58 -23.17 -19.38
C LEU A 70 -30.51 -22.07 -19.34
N ARG A 71 -29.40 -22.24 -20.06
CA ARG A 71 -28.35 -21.22 -20.19
C ARG A 71 -28.91 -19.94 -20.79
N ASN A 72 -29.65 -20.02 -21.90
CA ASN A 72 -30.25 -18.85 -22.54
C ASN A 72 -31.16 -18.07 -21.57
N ILE A 73 -31.99 -18.78 -20.78
CA ILE A 73 -32.84 -18.15 -19.76
C ILE A 73 -31.99 -17.41 -18.71
N VAL A 74 -30.87 -18.00 -18.27
CA VAL A 74 -29.96 -17.37 -17.31
C VAL A 74 -29.26 -16.15 -17.92
N GLU A 75 -28.77 -16.25 -19.15
CA GLU A 75 -28.07 -15.18 -19.85
C GLU A 75 -29.00 -13.98 -20.12
N GLU A 76 -30.21 -14.21 -20.63
CA GLU A 76 -31.23 -13.17 -20.85
C GLU A 76 -31.57 -12.43 -19.55
N ASN A 77 -31.84 -13.17 -18.47
CA ASN A 77 -32.13 -12.57 -17.17
C ASN A 77 -30.92 -11.84 -16.57
N THR A 78 -29.70 -12.31 -16.84
CA THR A 78 -28.47 -11.68 -16.38
C THR A 78 -28.26 -10.32 -17.04
N GLU A 79 -28.51 -10.21 -18.35
CA GLU A 79 -28.40 -8.94 -19.06
C GLU A 79 -29.45 -7.91 -18.58
N ILE A 80 -30.69 -8.35 -18.35
CA ILE A 80 -31.73 -7.49 -17.75
C ILE A 80 -31.28 -6.98 -16.38
N LYS A 81 -30.75 -7.86 -15.51
CA LYS A 81 -30.25 -7.49 -14.19
C LYS A 81 -29.07 -6.51 -14.26
N LYS A 82 -28.13 -6.70 -15.18
CA LYS A 82 -26.99 -5.79 -15.37
C LYS A 82 -27.45 -4.38 -15.76
N GLN A 83 -28.39 -4.27 -16.69
CA GLN A 83 -28.94 -2.97 -17.11
C GLN A 83 -29.66 -2.26 -15.96
N ALA A 84 -30.52 -2.99 -15.23
CA ALA A 84 -31.20 -2.46 -14.05
C ALA A 84 -30.21 -2.03 -12.95
N HIS A 85 -29.17 -2.83 -12.71
CA HIS A 85 -28.11 -2.49 -11.76
C HIS A 85 -27.38 -1.20 -12.16
N ALA A 86 -27.05 -1.03 -13.44
CA ALA A 86 -26.42 0.20 -13.93
C ALA A 86 -27.29 1.45 -13.71
N GLU A 87 -28.61 1.34 -13.92
CA GLU A 87 -29.55 2.44 -13.65
C GLU A 87 -29.66 2.75 -12.15
N LEU A 88 -29.79 1.73 -11.31
CA LEU A 88 -29.82 1.88 -9.86
C LEU A 88 -28.53 2.52 -9.33
N THR A 89 -27.37 2.10 -9.83
CA THR A 89 -26.08 2.67 -9.45
C THR A 89 -25.97 4.14 -9.85
N ARG A 90 -26.44 4.53 -11.04
CA ARG A 90 -26.51 5.96 -11.43
C ARG A 90 -27.39 6.78 -10.49
N LEU A 91 -28.52 6.24 -10.04
CA LEU A 91 -29.39 6.92 -9.08
C LEU A 91 -28.73 7.04 -7.71
N ARG A 92 -28.07 5.98 -7.23
CA ARG A 92 -27.31 5.99 -5.96
C ARG A 92 -26.18 7.02 -5.98
N LEU A 93 -25.41 7.07 -7.07
CA LEU A 93 -24.33 8.06 -7.24
C LEU A 93 -24.85 9.50 -7.23
N ARG A 94 -26.00 9.78 -7.86
CA ARG A 94 -26.62 11.12 -7.85
C ARG A 94 -27.16 11.53 -6.47
N ALA A 95 -27.61 10.56 -5.68
CA ALA A 95 -28.19 10.81 -4.35
C ALA A 95 -27.16 10.79 -3.22
N ALA A 96 -25.95 10.27 -3.46
CA ALA A 96 -24.93 10.12 -2.44
C ALA A 96 -24.37 11.49 -2.02
N SER A 97 -24.22 11.68 -0.72
CA SER A 97 -23.58 12.87 -0.12
C SER A 97 -22.05 12.79 -0.12
N ALA A 98 -21.49 11.63 -0.46
CA ALA A 98 -20.05 11.37 -0.53
C ALA A 98 -19.75 10.35 -1.63
N ALA A 99 -18.55 10.40 -2.19
CA ALA A 99 -18.05 9.39 -3.11
C ALA A 99 -17.93 8.03 -2.40
N PHE A 100 -18.27 6.95 -3.10
CA PHE A 100 -18.07 5.57 -2.64
C PHE A 100 -17.41 4.75 -3.73
N ALA A 101 -16.65 3.73 -3.33
CA ALA A 101 -15.98 2.84 -4.27
C ALA A 101 -17.01 1.99 -5.04
N PRO A 102 -16.81 1.74 -6.35
CA PRO A 102 -17.65 0.79 -7.08
C PRO A 102 -17.38 -0.64 -6.62
N ASP A 103 -18.33 -1.55 -6.86
CA ASP A 103 -18.16 -2.99 -6.57
C ASP A 103 -16.92 -3.56 -7.28
N ALA A 104 -16.35 -4.63 -6.72
CA ALA A 104 -15.19 -5.30 -7.30
C ALA A 104 -15.57 -6.01 -8.62
N THR A 105 -14.76 -5.81 -9.67
CA THR A 105 -15.02 -6.33 -11.02
C THR A 105 -13.79 -7.00 -11.65
N PHE A 106 -12.92 -7.62 -10.83
CA PHE A 106 -11.61 -8.14 -11.26
C PHE A 106 -10.69 -7.09 -11.92
N THR A 107 -10.90 -5.82 -11.60
CA THR A 107 -10.02 -4.71 -11.97
C THR A 107 -9.17 -4.31 -10.77
N LEU A 108 -8.01 -3.70 -11.00
CA LEU A 108 -7.15 -3.18 -9.94
C LEU A 108 -7.92 -2.22 -9.01
N ARG A 109 -7.75 -2.38 -7.70
CA ARG A 109 -8.28 -1.49 -6.65
C ARG A 109 -7.23 -1.33 -5.56
N LEU A 110 -7.31 -0.22 -4.83
CA LEU A 110 -6.52 0.03 -3.65
C LEU A 110 -7.46 0.09 -2.43
N ALA A 111 -7.14 -0.71 -1.42
CA ALA A 111 -7.74 -0.62 -0.10
C ALA A 111 -6.64 -0.26 0.90
N TYR A 112 -6.96 0.58 1.87
CA TYR A 112 -6.02 1.01 2.91
C TYR A 112 -6.64 0.86 4.29
N GLY A 113 -5.80 0.70 5.30
CA GLY A 113 -6.23 0.42 6.65
C GLY A 113 -5.07 0.43 7.64
N LYS A 114 -5.37 0.09 8.88
CA LYS A 114 -4.38 0.00 9.96
C LYS A 114 -4.21 -1.46 10.38
N VAL A 115 -3.02 -1.81 10.85
CA VAL A 115 -2.80 -3.09 11.56
C VAL A 115 -3.54 -3.01 12.89
N GLN A 116 -4.59 -3.82 13.06
CA GLN A 116 -5.49 -3.69 14.20
C GLN A 116 -6.18 -5.02 14.53
N GLY A 117 -6.19 -5.37 15.81
CA GLY A 117 -6.91 -6.55 16.30
C GLY A 117 -8.42 -6.33 16.37
N VAL A 118 -9.16 -7.30 16.88
CA VAL A 118 -10.62 -7.22 17.07
C VAL A 118 -10.92 -7.12 18.57
N ALA A 119 -11.56 -6.03 18.98
CA ALA A 119 -11.92 -5.83 20.38
C ALA A 119 -12.91 -6.92 20.85
N GLY A 120 -12.68 -7.45 22.05
CA GLY A 120 -13.53 -8.50 22.63
C GLY A 120 -13.29 -9.92 22.08
N ARG A 121 -12.33 -10.12 21.16
CA ARG A 121 -11.94 -11.45 20.67
C ARG A 121 -10.54 -11.79 21.08
N ALA A 122 -10.39 -12.65 22.09
CA ALA A 122 -9.08 -12.97 22.68
C ALA A 122 -8.04 -13.45 21.65
N SER A 123 -8.43 -14.30 20.69
CA SER A 123 -7.54 -14.82 19.65
C SER A 123 -7.13 -13.79 18.59
N GLU A 124 -7.86 -12.68 18.48
CA GLU A 124 -7.66 -11.63 17.47
C GLU A 124 -7.33 -10.28 18.12
N LEU A 125 -7.21 -10.21 19.45
CA LEU A 125 -7.00 -8.96 20.18
C LEU A 125 -5.63 -8.36 19.84
N ARG A 126 -4.61 -9.22 19.77
CA ARG A 126 -3.29 -8.88 19.23
C ARG A 126 -3.34 -9.05 17.71
N PRO A 127 -3.00 -8.03 16.91
CA PRO A 127 -3.12 -8.09 15.46
C PRO A 127 -2.07 -8.94 14.76
N TRP A 128 -1.27 -9.75 15.47
CA TRP A 128 -0.31 -10.62 14.84
C TRP A 128 -0.12 -11.89 15.65
N THR A 129 0.22 -12.97 14.94
CA THR A 129 0.72 -14.21 15.51
C THR A 129 2.23 -14.29 15.35
N THR A 130 2.89 -15.25 15.98
CA THR A 130 4.34 -15.51 15.79
C THR A 130 4.62 -16.91 15.27
N ILE A 131 5.84 -17.15 14.78
CA ILE A 131 6.28 -18.50 14.39
C ILE A 131 6.24 -19.46 15.59
N ASN A 132 6.53 -18.99 16.81
CA ASN A 132 6.39 -19.83 18.00
C ASN A 132 4.94 -20.32 18.23
N GLU A 133 3.94 -19.52 17.88
CA GLU A 133 2.54 -19.91 18.02
C GLU A 133 2.11 -20.96 17.00
N LEU A 134 2.77 -21.04 15.83
CA LEU A 134 2.61 -22.16 14.90
C LEU A 134 2.99 -23.48 15.58
N PHE A 135 4.18 -23.55 16.18
CA PHE A 135 4.63 -24.76 16.87
C PHE A 135 3.76 -25.08 18.09
N SER A 136 3.35 -24.06 18.83
CA SER A 136 2.41 -24.22 19.95
C SER A 136 1.08 -24.82 19.48
N LYS A 137 0.59 -24.42 18.31
CA LYS A 137 -0.64 -24.96 17.72
C LYS A 137 -0.47 -26.42 17.29
N VAL A 138 0.66 -26.76 16.69
CA VAL A 138 0.99 -28.14 16.30
C VAL A 138 1.02 -29.06 17.52
N ASP A 139 1.63 -28.62 18.62
CA ASP A 139 1.65 -29.39 19.87
C ASP A 139 0.25 -29.58 20.46
N GLN A 140 -0.57 -28.52 20.46
CA GLN A 140 -1.96 -28.58 20.93
C GLN A 140 -2.82 -29.56 20.13
N GLU A 141 -2.57 -29.65 18.82
CA GLU A 141 -3.35 -30.48 17.90
C GLU A 141 -2.74 -31.88 17.70
N GLU A 142 -1.63 -32.16 18.40
CA GLU A 142 -0.88 -33.41 18.36
C GLU A 142 -0.35 -33.75 16.96
N GLY A 143 -0.04 -32.71 16.15
CA GLY A 143 0.48 -32.87 14.79
C GLY A 143 -0.43 -33.64 13.84
N ARG A 144 -1.75 -33.69 14.09
CA ARG A 144 -2.73 -34.35 13.23
C ARG A 144 -3.14 -33.44 12.07
N VAL A 145 -3.42 -34.02 10.91
CA VAL A 145 -3.96 -33.29 9.75
C VAL A 145 -5.14 -32.39 10.17
N PRO A 146 -5.12 -31.08 9.83
CA PRO A 146 -4.20 -30.37 8.92
C PRO A 146 -2.99 -29.69 9.59
N PHE A 147 -2.66 -30.03 10.84
CA PHE A 147 -1.56 -29.45 11.63
C PHE A 147 -0.28 -30.31 11.63
N ASP A 148 -0.17 -31.27 10.73
CA ASP A 148 1.05 -32.03 10.48
C ASP A 148 2.07 -31.17 9.71
N LEU A 149 3.12 -30.70 10.39
CA LEU A 149 4.18 -29.94 9.72
C LEU A 149 5.00 -30.85 8.79
N PRO A 150 5.42 -30.36 7.61
CA PRO A 150 6.35 -31.11 6.76
C PRO A 150 7.73 -31.22 7.43
N GLU A 151 8.54 -32.18 6.96
CA GLU A 151 9.85 -32.50 7.53
C GLU A 151 10.79 -31.28 7.64
N SER A 152 10.77 -30.38 6.65
CA SER A 152 11.60 -29.16 6.68
C SER A 152 11.27 -28.24 7.87
N TRP A 153 9.99 -28.09 8.21
CA TRP A 153 9.55 -27.28 9.35
C TRP A 153 9.82 -27.97 10.68
N GLN A 154 9.76 -29.31 10.72
CA GLN A 154 10.16 -30.09 11.90
C GLN A 154 11.67 -29.95 12.17
N ALA A 155 12.49 -30.15 11.13
CA ALA A 155 13.94 -29.97 11.21
C ALA A 155 14.32 -28.54 11.62
N ALA A 156 13.63 -27.53 11.07
CA ALA A 156 13.79 -26.15 11.50
C ALA A 156 13.47 -26.01 12.98
N ARG A 157 12.32 -26.49 13.47
CA ARG A 157 11.96 -26.44 14.90
C ARG A 157 13.07 -26.96 15.82
N ASP A 158 13.68 -28.09 15.47
CA ASP A 158 14.73 -28.72 16.28
C ASP A 158 16.06 -27.95 16.24
N ALA A 159 16.36 -27.29 15.11
CA ALA A 159 17.55 -26.46 14.93
C ALA A 159 17.43 -25.07 15.57
N LEU A 160 16.21 -24.63 15.88
CA LEU A 160 15.94 -23.27 16.34
C LEU A 160 16.17 -23.07 17.83
N THR A 161 17.33 -22.48 18.14
CA THR A 161 17.58 -21.82 19.43
C THR A 161 17.50 -20.29 19.33
N ASP A 162 17.25 -19.77 18.13
CA ASP A 162 17.18 -18.36 17.82
C ASP A 162 15.82 -17.77 18.24
N LEU A 163 15.83 -17.02 19.36
CA LEU A 163 14.66 -16.30 19.87
C LEU A 163 14.14 -15.24 18.88
N ASP A 164 14.99 -14.75 17.97
CA ASP A 164 14.60 -13.76 16.97
C ASP A 164 13.67 -14.38 15.92
N LEU A 165 13.95 -15.63 15.49
CA LEU A 165 13.02 -16.34 14.61
C LEU A 165 11.69 -16.65 15.31
N LEU A 166 11.74 -17.20 16.52
CA LEU A 166 10.53 -17.63 17.22
C LEU A 166 9.58 -16.46 17.55
N SER A 167 10.13 -15.28 17.79
CA SER A 167 9.36 -14.05 18.03
C SER A 167 8.93 -13.33 16.76
N THR A 168 9.42 -13.74 15.57
CA THR A 168 9.04 -13.14 14.29
C THR A 168 7.53 -13.25 14.06
N PRO A 169 6.84 -12.14 13.72
CA PRO A 169 5.43 -12.18 13.36
C PRO A 169 5.19 -13.09 12.16
N LEU A 170 4.28 -14.06 12.28
CA LEU A 170 3.92 -15.00 11.21
C LEU A 170 2.83 -14.37 10.32
N ASN A 171 1.65 -14.17 10.88
CA ASN A 171 0.53 -13.52 10.21
C ASN A 171 0.13 -12.26 10.96
N PHE A 172 -0.51 -11.32 10.27
CA PHE A 172 -1.09 -10.13 10.89
C PHE A 172 -2.45 -9.74 10.30
N LEU A 173 -3.21 -9.01 11.12
CA LEU A 173 -4.54 -8.48 10.83
C LEU A 173 -4.46 -7.01 10.45
N SER A 174 -5.24 -6.62 9.45
CA SER A 174 -5.45 -5.21 9.12
C SER A 174 -6.91 -4.91 8.78
N THR A 175 -7.28 -3.63 8.85
CA THR A 175 -8.62 -3.16 8.48
C THR A 175 -8.80 -2.94 6.97
N ALA A 176 -7.88 -3.41 6.11
CA ALA A 176 -8.07 -3.29 4.68
C ALA A 176 -9.33 -4.06 4.24
N ASP A 177 -10.16 -3.44 3.39
CA ASP A 177 -11.35 -4.07 2.81
C ASP A 177 -10.93 -4.97 1.64
N ILE A 178 -11.19 -6.27 1.77
CA ILE A 178 -10.76 -7.30 0.83
C ILE A 178 -11.92 -8.24 0.50
N ILE A 179 -11.81 -8.88 -0.67
CA ILE A 179 -12.75 -9.91 -1.11
C ILE A 179 -12.00 -10.97 -1.94
N GLY A 180 -12.70 -12.02 -2.36
CA GLY A 180 -12.17 -13.01 -3.30
C GLY A 180 -11.54 -12.35 -4.53
N GLY A 181 -10.28 -12.71 -4.80
CA GLY A 181 -9.44 -12.06 -5.81
C GLY A 181 -8.25 -11.27 -5.22
N ASN A 182 -8.29 -10.91 -3.93
CA ASN A 182 -7.18 -10.23 -3.26
C ASN A 182 -6.06 -11.15 -2.77
N SER A 183 -6.23 -12.48 -2.74
CA SER A 183 -5.15 -13.39 -2.35
C SER A 183 -3.92 -13.20 -3.24
N GLY A 184 -2.76 -13.00 -2.63
CA GLY A 184 -1.51 -12.63 -3.29
C GLY A 184 -1.25 -11.11 -3.39
N SER A 185 -2.18 -10.26 -2.95
CA SER A 185 -1.98 -8.80 -3.01
C SER A 185 -0.86 -8.35 -2.07
N PRO A 186 0.04 -7.46 -2.52
CA PRO A 186 1.07 -6.88 -1.67
C PRO A 186 0.46 -5.93 -0.65
N VAL A 187 0.89 -6.04 0.61
CA VAL A 187 0.62 -5.04 1.65
C VAL A 187 1.84 -4.15 1.75
N VAL A 188 1.66 -2.84 1.53
CA VAL A 188 2.73 -1.85 1.63
C VAL A 188 2.49 -0.90 2.80
N ASN A 189 3.57 -0.47 3.46
CA ASN A 189 3.51 0.53 4.52
C ASN A 189 3.51 1.97 3.96
N VAL A 190 3.46 2.98 4.83
CA VAL A 190 3.49 4.41 4.44
C VAL A 190 4.81 4.85 3.79
N ALA A 191 5.87 4.06 3.91
CA ALA A 191 7.14 4.24 3.22
C ALA A 191 7.18 3.52 1.86
N SER A 192 6.06 2.93 1.41
CA SER A 192 5.95 2.12 0.20
C SER A 192 6.79 0.83 0.21
N GLU A 193 7.11 0.31 1.39
CA GLU A 193 7.82 -0.96 1.53
C GLU A 193 6.84 -2.12 1.66
N LEU A 194 7.15 -3.25 1.02
CA LEU A 194 6.38 -4.48 1.18
C LEU A 194 6.52 -5.03 2.61
N VAL A 195 5.41 -5.17 3.32
CA VAL A 195 5.36 -5.67 4.70
C VAL A 195 4.58 -6.97 4.86
N GLY A 196 3.75 -7.33 3.88
CA GLY A 196 3.03 -8.59 3.89
C GLY A 196 2.40 -8.95 2.56
N VAL A 197 1.79 -10.14 2.53
CA VAL A 197 1.01 -10.62 1.38
C VAL A 197 -0.34 -11.11 1.90
N ILE A 198 -1.42 -10.56 1.35
CA ILE A 198 -2.79 -10.94 1.73
C ILE A 198 -3.04 -12.37 1.26
N PHE A 199 -3.65 -13.20 2.12
CA PHE A 199 -4.07 -14.54 1.70
C PHE A 199 -5.53 -14.85 2.05
N ASP A 200 -6.09 -14.23 3.09
CA ASP A 200 -7.46 -14.50 3.53
C ASP A 200 -8.05 -13.32 4.34
N GLY A 201 -9.29 -13.46 4.80
CA GLY A 201 -9.91 -12.61 5.79
C GLY A 201 -10.39 -13.41 7.02
N ASN A 202 -10.71 -12.72 8.12
CA ASN A 202 -11.29 -13.39 9.30
C ASN A 202 -12.76 -13.79 9.06
N GLN A 203 -13.40 -14.46 10.02
CA GLN A 203 -14.76 -14.99 9.83
C GLN A 203 -15.81 -13.91 9.44
N ASP A 204 -15.70 -12.68 9.96
CA ASP A 204 -16.62 -11.60 9.60
C ASP A 204 -16.34 -11.02 8.21
N SER A 205 -15.24 -11.40 7.56
CA SER A 205 -14.98 -11.01 6.17
C SER A 205 -15.88 -11.74 5.15
N LEU A 206 -16.59 -12.80 5.58
CA LEU A 206 -17.45 -13.58 4.69
C LEU A 206 -18.67 -12.82 4.15
N VAL A 207 -19.01 -11.67 4.74
CA VAL A 207 -20.18 -10.85 4.35
C VAL A 207 -19.79 -9.56 3.61
N LEU A 208 -18.50 -9.36 3.30
CA LEU A 208 -18.02 -8.11 2.72
C LEU A 208 -18.43 -7.93 1.25
N ASP A 209 -18.94 -8.98 0.60
CA ASP A 209 -19.59 -8.88 -0.71
C ASP A 209 -20.91 -8.10 -0.66
N ILE A 210 -21.45 -7.87 0.54
CA ILE A 210 -22.67 -7.10 0.79
C ILE A 210 -22.37 -5.81 1.56
N ALA A 211 -21.63 -5.91 2.67
CA ALA A 211 -21.36 -4.77 3.54
C ALA A 211 -20.08 -4.94 4.36
N TYR A 212 -19.27 -3.88 4.38
CA TYR A 212 -18.07 -3.80 5.20
C TYR A 212 -18.37 -3.41 6.66
N ASP A 213 -17.73 -4.11 7.61
CA ASP A 213 -17.81 -3.85 9.05
C ASP A 213 -16.42 -3.53 9.60
N SER A 214 -16.15 -2.24 9.85
CA SER A 214 -14.84 -1.76 10.32
C SER A 214 -14.44 -2.30 11.69
N ASP A 215 -15.41 -2.66 12.53
CA ASP A 215 -15.12 -3.06 13.91
C ASP A 215 -14.63 -4.50 13.96
N ARG A 216 -15.17 -5.36 13.09
CA ARG A 216 -14.95 -6.82 13.12
C ARG A 216 -14.18 -7.38 11.94
N ALA A 217 -14.36 -6.86 10.74
CA ALA A 217 -13.75 -7.43 9.54
C ALA A 217 -12.25 -7.15 9.49
N ARG A 218 -11.44 -8.18 9.22
CA ARG A 218 -9.98 -8.05 9.09
C ARG A 218 -9.49 -8.81 7.87
N ALA A 219 -8.61 -8.17 7.10
CA ALA A 219 -7.73 -8.84 6.16
C ALA A 219 -6.61 -9.54 6.93
N ILE A 220 -6.27 -10.76 6.51
CA ILE A 220 -5.20 -11.59 7.06
C ILE A 220 -4.07 -11.67 6.03
N SER A 221 -2.88 -11.30 6.48
CA SER A 221 -1.66 -11.31 5.65
C SER A 221 -0.58 -12.15 6.32
N VAL A 222 0.23 -12.82 5.50
CA VAL A 222 1.51 -13.36 5.97
C VAL A 222 2.53 -12.22 5.99
N SER A 223 3.35 -12.16 7.04
CA SER A 223 4.41 -11.17 7.20
C SER A 223 5.58 -11.44 6.26
N VAL A 224 6.14 -10.40 5.64
CA VAL A 224 7.40 -10.50 4.88
C VAL A 224 8.53 -10.99 5.78
N GLY A 225 8.54 -10.63 7.07
CA GLY A 225 9.53 -11.13 8.02
C GLY A 225 9.51 -12.66 8.13
N ALA A 226 8.31 -13.25 8.25
CA ALA A 226 8.16 -14.70 8.27
C ALA A 226 8.53 -15.34 6.92
N ILE A 227 8.16 -14.73 5.79
CA ILE A 227 8.57 -15.22 4.47
C ILE A 227 10.10 -15.30 4.37
N MET A 228 10.81 -14.19 4.64
CA MET A 228 12.27 -14.13 4.53
C MET A 228 12.93 -15.14 5.45
N LYS A 229 12.48 -15.21 6.70
CA LYS A 229 13.02 -16.13 7.68
C LYS A 229 12.75 -17.60 7.34
N SER A 230 11.58 -17.94 6.80
CA SER A 230 11.30 -19.31 6.34
C SER A 230 12.15 -19.67 5.13
N LEU A 231 12.33 -18.76 4.17
CA LEU A 231 13.24 -18.98 3.03
C LEU A 231 14.68 -19.23 3.49
N GLU A 232 15.16 -18.50 4.48
CA GLU A 232 16.51 -18.62 5.03
C GLU A 232 16.71 -19.90 5.87
N HIS A 233 15.84 -20.12 6.86
CA HIS A 233 16.07 -21.12 7.90
C HIS A 233 15.29 -22.43 7.73
N VAL A 234 14.21 -22.45 6.97
CA VAL A 234 13.37 -23.64 6.77
C VAL A 234 13.64 -24.27 5.41
N TYR A 235 13.69 -23.44 4.36
CA TYR A 235 13.80 -23.90 2.98
C TYR A 235 15.22 -23.80 2.41
N HIS A 236 16.11 -23.05 3.07
CA HIS A 236 17.49 -22.81 2.63
C HIS A 236 17.58 -22.30 1.17
N ALA A 237 16.68 -21.38 0.82
CA ALA A 237 16.55 -20.80 -0.52
C ALA A 237 17.53 -19.61 -0.72
N GLU A 238 18.83 -19.85 -0.52
CA GLU A 238 19.88 -18.81 -0.47
C GLU A 238 19.86 -17.86 -1.67
N GLY A 239 19.71 -18.40 -2.89
CA GLY A 239 19.69 -17.59 -4.11
C GLY A 239 18.51 -16.59 -4.16
N LEU A 240 17.32 -17.03 -3.75
CA LEU A 240 16.13 -16.17 -3.71
C LEU A 240 16.24 -15.13 -2.58
N VAL A 241 16.78 -15.52 -1.43
CA VAL A 241 17.02 -14.59 -0.32
C VAL A 241 17.99 -13.49 -0.75
N ALA A 242 19.08 -13.84 -1.43
CA ALA A 242 20.05 -12.88 -1.95
C ALA A 242 19.40 -11.90 -2.95
N GLU A 243 18.62 -12.40 -3.91
CA GLU A 243 17.89 -11.59 -4.89
C GLU A 243 16.95 -10.57 -4.19
N LEU A 244 16.16 -11.03 -3.22
CA LEU A 244 15.22 -10.18 -2.48
C LEU A 244 15.93 -9.14 -1.60
N GLN A 245 17.08 -9.49 -1.01
CA GLN A 245 17.87 -8.57 -0.21
C GLN A 245 18.56 -7.51 -1.06
N GLU A 246 19.08 -7.88 -2.23
CA GLU A 246 19.64 -6.94 -3.20
C GLU A 246 18.56 -5.95 -3.67
N ALA A 247 17.39 -6.46 -4.06
CA ALA A 247 16.24 -5.62 -4.44
C ALA A 247 15.82 -4.65 -3.32
N ARG A 248 15.86 -5.08 -2.05
CA ARG A 248 15.59 -4.20 -0.90
C ARG A 248 16.60 -3.07 -0.77
N GLN A 249 17.89 -3.33 -1.01
CA GLN A 249 18.91 -2.28 -0.98
C GLN A 249 18.68 -1.27 -2.12
N VAL A 250 18.32 -1.77 -3.30
CA VAL A 250 17.97 -0.95 -4.46
C VAL A 250 16.63 -0.23 -4.28
N GLY A 251 15.70 -0.72 -3.45
CA GLY A 251 14.39 -0.07 -3.21
C GLY A 251 14.31 0.83 -1.97
N SER A 252 15.27 0.75 -1.03
CA SER A 252 15.14 1.45 0.26
C SER A 252 15.36 2.96 0.11
N VAL A 253 14.27 3.69 0.35
CA VAL A 253 14.30 5.13 0.54
C VAL A 253 14.85 5.41 1.93
N THR A 254 16.12 5.78 2.03
CA THR A 254 16.72 6.11 3.33
C THR A 254 16.38 7.56 3.69
N TRP A 255 15.51 7.73 4.69
CA TRP A 255 15.28 9.02 5.34
C TRP A 255 16.31 9.24 6.44
N MET A 256 17.00 10.36 6.37
CA MET A 256 17.98 10.83 7.33
C MET A 256 17.29 11.79 8.31
N PRO A 257 17.25 11.46 9.61
CA PRO A 257 16.60 12.30 10.60
C PRO A 257 17.40 13.60 10.83
N LEU A 258 16.68 14.72 10.89
CA LEU A 258 17.23 16.02 11.28
C LEU A 258 16.89 16.35 12.75
N PHE A 259 15.97 15.61 13.37
CA PHE A 259 15.60 15.78 14.77
C PHE A 259 15.23 14.44 15.40
N ASP A 260 15.85 14.10 16.53
CA ASP A 260 15.68 12.81 17.21
C ASP A 260 14.52 12.78 18.22
N GLY A 261 13.84 13.92 18.42
CA GLY A 261 12.76 14.05 19.41
C GLY A 261 13.24 14.23 20.85
N HIS A 262 14.54 14.33 21.10
CA HIS A 262 15.09 14.42 22.46
C HIS A 262 15.91 15.69 22.68
N LYS A 263 16.73 16.07 21.69
CA LYS A 263 17.60 17.25 21.75
C LYS A 263 17.58 17.97 20.41
N LEU A 264 17.92 19.26 20.40
CA LEU A 264 17.99 20.04 19.17
C LEU A 264 19.03 19.51 18.17
N GLY A 265 20.06 18.80 18.64
CA GLY A 265 21.12 18.31 17.74
C GLY A 265 21.87 19.49 17.12
N ASP A 266 21.96 19.51 15.79
CA ASP A 266 22.62 20.59 15.04
C ASP A 266 21.67 21.77 14.72
N TRP A 267 20.43 21.75 15.22
CA TRP A 267 19.56 22.93 15.19
C TRP A 267 19.99 23.94 16.26
N GLN A 268 20.18 25.19 15.84
CA GLN A 268 20.45 26.33 16.72
C GLN A 268 19.45 27.44 16.45
N SER A 269 19.32 28.39 17.38
CA SER A 269 18.59 29.62 17.12
C SER A 269 19.12 30.29 15.84
N SER A 270 18.23 30.85 15.03
CA SER A 270 18.63 31.67 13.88
C SER A 270 19.23 33.01 14.30
N GLU A 271 19.12 33.41 15.57
CA GLU A 271 19.66 34.66 16.10
C GLU A 271 19.15 35.91 15.36
N PHE A 272 17.83 36.00 15.17
CA PHE A 272 17.18 37.23 14.71
C PHE A 272 17.32 38.39 15.71
N GLY A 273 17.70 38.08 16.96
CA GLY A 273 18.03 39.03 18.02
C GLY A 273 16.86 39.35 18.95
N THR A 274 15.65 39.04 18.50
CA THR A 274 14.39 39.15 19.25
C THR A 274 13.64 37.81 19.32
N ASP A 275 14.36 36.70 19.12
CA ASP A 275 13.80 35.36 19.16
C ASP A 275 13.13 35.05 20.51
N GLY A 276 11.97 34.42 20.42
CA GLY A 276 11.31 33.80 21.55
C GLY A 276 12.06 32.56 22.07
N PRO A 277 11.59 31.97 23.19
CA PRO A 277 12.22 30.79 23.78
C PRO A 277 12.23 29.60 22.81
N LEU A 278 13.39 28.93 22.71
CA LEU A 278 13.57 27.71 21.92
C LEU A 278 13.77 26.51 22.85
N GLU A 279 12.84 25.56 22.82
CA GLU A 279 12.83 24.42 23.74
C GLU A 279 12.39 23.12 23.06
N VAL A 280 12.83 21.97 23.59
CA VAL A 280 12.27 20.67 23.22
C VAL A 280 11.26 20.24 24.29
N ILE A 281 9.99 20.11 23.90
CA ILE A 281 8.90 19.79 24.81
C ILE A 281 8.05 18.68 24.18
N ASN A 282 7.83 17.58 24.89
CA ASN A 282 7.05 16.43 24.41
C ASN A 282 7.55 15.85 23.07
N ARG A 283 8.88 15.83 22.89
CA ARG A 283 9.54 15.40 21.64
C ARG A 283 9.23 16.27 20.41
N GLU A 284 8.92 17.53 20.64
CA GLU A 284 8.65 18.53 19.62
C GLU A 284 9.60 19.71 19.85
N ILE A 285 10.10 20.30 18.76
CA ILE A 285 10.79 21.59 18.85
C ILE A 285 9.72 22.66 19.01
N SER A 286 9.83 23.48 20.04
CA SER A 286 8.94 24.60 20.35
C SER A 286 9.69 25.89 20.06
N ILE A 287 9.21 26.65 19.07
CA ILE A 287 9.73 27.97 18.72
C ILE A 287 8.74 28.99 19.28
N GLY A 288 9.14 29.67 20.36
CA GLY A 288 8.33 30.72 20.98
C GLY A 288 8.22 31.96 20.09
N MET A 289 7.18 32.76 20.32
CA MET A 289 6.95 34.01 19.57
C MET A 289 8.04 35.04 19.90
N GLY A 290 8.66 35.59 18.84
CA GLY A 290 9.63 36.69 18.92
C GLY A 290 9.02 38.04 18.55
N ASP A 291 9.86 39.07 18.42
CA ASP A 291 9.44 40.43 18.04
C ASP A 291 10.08 40.89 16.70
N PRO A 292 9.46 40.62 15.54
CA PRO A 292 8.37 39.66 15.33
C PRO A 292 8.86 38.24 14.99
N LEU A 293 10.16 38.04 14.74
CA LEU A 293 10.72 36.80 14.21
C LEU A 293 11.37 35.95 15.30
N SER A 294 11.19 34.63 15.15
CA SER A 294 11.99 33.60 15.80
C SER A 294 12.35 32.53 14.78
N GLY A 295 13.45 31.82 14.95
CA GLY A 295 13.71 30.66 14.09
C GLY A 295 14.80 29.73 14.57
N ILE A 296 14.94 28.65 13.83
CA ILE A 296 16.05 27.70 13.96
C ILE A 296 16.77 27.51 12.63
N THR A 297 18.07 27.32 12.69
CA THR A 297 18.94 27.07 11.53
C THR A 297 19.76 25.82 11.77
N TRP A 298 19.82 24.95 10.76
CA TRP A 298 20.62 23.73 10.76
C TRP A 298 22.09 24.06 10.54
N GLN A 299 22.95 23.58 11.44
CA GLN A 299 24.40 23.82 11.38
C GLN A 299 25.18 22.68 10.73
N GLY A 300 24.52 21.55 10.46
CA GLY A 300 25.14 20.42 9.77
C GLY A 300 25.21 20.64 8.25
N GLU A 301 25.90 19.73 7.56
CA GLU A 301 25.85 19.67 6.11
C GLU A 301 24.43 19.32 5.63
N PHE A 302 24.04 19.87 4.49
CA PHE A 302 22.74 19.62 3.88
C PHE A 302 22.85 19.68 2.35
N PRO A 303 22.19 18.78 1.59
CA PRO A 303 22.28 18.74 0.13
C PRO A 303 21.72 20.02 -0.50
N GLN A 304 22.29 20.41 -1.65
CA GLN A 304 21.87 21.60 -2.40
C GLN A 304 20.74 21.31 -3.42
N ASP A 305 20.68 20.08 -3.94
CA ASP A 305 19.75 19.63 -4.96
C ASP A 305 19.46 18.14 -4.80
N ASN A 306 18.45 17.64 -5.51
CA ASN A 306 18.04 16.24 -5.58
C ASN A 306 17.76 15.64 -4.19
N TYR A 307 16.89 16.30 -3.44
CA TYR A 307 16.44 15.81 -2.14
C TYR A 307 14.95 16.09 -1.91
N GLU A 308 14.35 15.30 -1.01
CA GLU A 308 13.04 15.59 -0.45
C GLU A 308 13.17 15.79 1.05
N LEU A 309 12.67 16.91 1.54
CA LEU A 309 12.58 17.28 2.94
C LEU A 309 11.14 17.05 3.42
N SER A 310 10.98 16.52 4.63
CA SER A 310 9.69 16.27 5.27
C SER A 310 9.71 16.74 6.72
N LEU A 311 8.65 17.42 7.15
CA LEU A 311 8.40 17.74 8.56
C LEU A 311 6.91 17.91 8.84
N GLU A 312 6.55 17.95 10.11
CA GLU A 312 5.23 18.40 10.55
C GLU A 312 5.35 19.68 11.37
N ALA A 313 4.47 20.64 11.11
CA ALA A 313 4.42 21.92 11.82
C ALA A 313 3.00 22.27 12.27
N LYS A 314 2.87 23.06 13.34
CA LYS A 314 1.60 23.67 13.76
C LYS A 314 1.80 25.05 14.34
N ARG A 315 0.80 25.92 14.17
CA ARG A 315 0.67 27.18 14.93
C ARG A 315 0.07 26.89 16.30
N VAL A 316 0.67 27.41 17.35
CA VAL A 316 0.15 27.33 18.73
C VAL A 316 -0.55 28.62 19.13
N GLU A 317 0.04 29.75 18.73
CA GLU A 317 -0.43 31.09 19.04
C GLU A 317 0.02 32.06 17.94
N GLY A 318 -0.69 33.18 17.81
CA GLY A 318 -0.38 34.27 16.89
C GLY A 318 -1.22 34.21 15.62
N PHE A 319 -0.88 35.04 14.64
CA PHE A 319 -1.76 35.25 13.49
C PHE A 319 -1.07 35.15 12.12
N ASP A 320 0.26 35.09 12.05
CA ASP A 320 1.00 35.04 10.78
C ASP A 320 1.65 33.65 10.55
N PHE A 321 2.78 33.59 9.83
CA PHE A 321 3.34 32.30 9.44
C PHE A 321 4.00 31.59 10.62
N PHE A 322 3.67 30.30 10.78
CA PHE A 322 4.23 29.41 11.81
C PHE A 322 5.29 28.45 11.25
N CYS A 323 5.51 28.49 9.93
CA CYS A 323 6.56 27.75 9.25
C CYS A 323 6.97 28.50 7.98
N GLY A 324 8.01 29.30 8.09
CA GLY A 324 8.80 29.80 6.95
C GLY A 324 9.99 28.87 6.74
N LEU A 325 9.79 27.81 5.95
CA LEU A 325 10.79 26.79 5.72
C LEU A 325 11.77 27.24 4.63
N THR A 326 12.98 27.63 5.00
CA THR A 326 14.07 28.00 4.09
C THR A 326 14.94 26.79 3.78
N PHE A 327 15.23 26.55 2.51
CA PHE A 327 15.97 25.37 2.05
C PHE A 327 16.84 25.72 0.82
N PRO A 328 17.96 25.01 0.59
CA PRO A 328 18.84 25.28 -0.54
C PRO A 328 18.25 24.78 -1.86
N VAL A 329 18.55 25.51 -2.94
CA VAL A 329 18.18 25.16 -4.32
C VAL A 329 19.38 25.47 -5.21
N GLY A 330 20.22 24.48 -5.49
CA GLY A 330 21.52 24.68 -6.11
C GLY A 330 22.40 25.61 -5.27
N GLN A 331 22.87 26.70 -5.86
CA GLN A 331 23.66 27.72 -5.14
C GLN A 331 22.79 28.77 -4.44
N ASP A 332 21.48 28.77 -4.69
CA ASP A 332 20.52 29.72 -4.14
C ASP A 332 19.75 29.10 -2.96
N SER A 333 18.75 29.82 -2.48
CA SER A 333 17.83 29.32 -1.45
C SER A 333 16.42 29.77 -1.78
N CYS A 334 15.44 29.00 -1.35
CA CYS A 334 14.03 29.35 -1.42
C CYS A 334 13.40 29.20 -0.03
N SER A 335 12.28 29.89 0.23
CA SER A 335 11.49 29.63 1.44
C SER A 335 10.05 29.30 1.07
N PHE A 336 9.53 28.21 1.61
CA PHE A 336 8.10 27.88 1.55
C PHE A 336 7.41 28.42 2.80
N ILE A 337 6.45 29.32 2.62
CA ILE A 337 5.77 30.04 3.69
C ILE A 337 4.41 29.40 3.94
N LEU A 338 4.12 29.03 5.19
CA LEU A 338 2.82 28.57 5.64
C LEU A 338 2.19 29.55 6.63
N GLY A 339 1.19 30.30 6.15
CA GLY A 339 0.39 31.22 6.95
C GLY A 339 0.85 32.68 6.91
N GLY A 340 1.49 33.11 5.83
CA GLY A 340 1.94 34.49 5.67
C GLY A 340 0.79 35.50 5.56
N TRP A 341 1.11 36.79 5.66
CA TRP A 341 0.19 37.92 5.41
C TRP A 341 -1.10 37.84 6.23
N GLY A 342 -0.96 37.69 7.53
CA GLY A 342 -2.11 37.58 8.43
C GLY A 342 -2.74 36.18 8.48
N GLY A 343 -1.98 35.14 8.15
CA GLY A 343 -2.32 33.77 8.53
C GLY A 343 -2.83 32.88 7.40
N GLY A 344 -3.17 33.46 6.25
CA GLY A 344 -3.87 32.77 5.16
C GLY A 344 -3.04 32.48 3.92
N LEU A 345 -1.88 33.11 3.75
CA LEU A 345 -1.07 32.92 2.55
C LEU A 345 -0.16 31.70 2.66
N VAL A 346 -0.14 30.89 1.61
CA VAL A 346 0.80 29.79 1.39
C VAL A 346 1.49 30.00 0.04
N GLY A 347 2.82 29.93 -0.03
CA GLY A 347 3.57 30.24 -1.27
C GLY A 347 5.08 30.20 -1.11
N LEU A 348 5.81 30.25 -2.23
CA LEU A 348 7.27 30.46 -2.24
C LEU A 348 7.57 31.95 -2.02
N SER A 349 8.53 32.25 -1.15
CA SER A 349 8.75 33.57 -0.58
C SER A 349 9.14 34.65 -1.58
N SER A 350 9.97 34.31 -2.58
CA SER A 350 10.45 35.24 -3.61
C SER A 350 10.77 34.52 -4.92
N ILE A 351 10.00 34.83 -5.97
CA ILE A 351 10.19 34.31 -7.34
C ILE A 351 10.17 35.50 -8.29
N ASP A 352 11.18 35.64 -9.15
CA ASP A 352 11.34 36.77 -10.08
C ASP A 352 11.31 38.14 -9.38
N GLY A 353 11.82 38.20 -8.14
CA GLY A 353 11.82 39.39 -7.28
C GLY A 353 10.46 39.76 -6.68
N LEU A 354 9.42 38.94 -6.90
CA LEU A 354 8.07 39.14 -6.37
C LEU A 354 7.85 38.30 -5.11
N ASP A 355 7.29 38.92 -4.09
CA ASP A 355 6.95 38.28 -2.82
C ASP A 355 5.87 37.19 -3.01
N ALA A 356 5.76 36.27 -2.04
CA ALA A 356 4.76 35.19 -2.08
C ALA A 356 3.32 35.66 -2.29
N SER A 357 2.95 36.88 -1.92
CA SER A 357 1.60 37.42 -2.15
C SER A 357 1.36 37.90 -3.59
N GLU A 358 2.42 38.09 -4.35
CA GLU A 358 2.41 38.71 -5.69
C GLU A 358 2.89 37.78 -6.80
N ASN A 359 3.63 36.72 -6.45
CA ASN A 359 4.12 35.75 -7.43
C ASN A 359 3.11 34.63 -7.73
N ASP A 360 3.38 33.87 -8.79
CA ASP A 360 2.46 32.87 -9.35
C ASP A 360 2.25 31.64 -8.44
N THR A 361 3.00 31.51 -7.35
CA THR A 361 2.89 30.39 -6.40
C THR A 361 1.92 30.66 -5.25
N ASN A 362 1.35 31.87 -5.19
CA ASN A 362 0.46 32.30 -4.12
C ASN A 362 -0.81 31.44 -4.03
N GLN A 363 -1.18 31.09 -2.81
CA GLN A 363 -2.44 30.42 -2.48
C GLN A 363 -3.00 30.96 -1.17
N TYR A 364 -4.32 31.01 -1.07
CA TYR A 364 -5.02 31.36 0.16
C TYR A 364 -5.66 30.11 0.76
N ILE A 365 -5.08 29.63 1.86
CA ILE A 365 -5.50 28.40 2.54
C ILE A 365 -5.82 28.75 3.99
N GLN A 366 -6.96 28.32 4.49
CA GLN A 366 -7.26 28.44 5.92
C GLN A 366 -6.39 27.46 6.70
N LEU A 367 -5.50 28.00 7.53
CA LEU A 367 -4.66 27.22 8.43
C LEU A 367 -5.20 27.37 9.85
N ASP A 368 -5.65 26.28 10.46
CA ASP A 368 -6.23 26.24 11.80
C ASP A 368 -5.14 26.12 12.87
N ASP A 369 -5.34 26.81 13.99
CA ASP A 369 -4.46 26.72 15.15
C ASP A 369 -4.53 25.33 15.79
N ASN A 370 -3.40 24.88 16.34
CA ASN A 370 -3.24 23.59 17.01
C ASN A 370 -3.49 22.35 16.12
N ARG A 371 -3.62 22.51 14.81
CA ARG A 371 -3.63 21.42 13.82
C ARG A 371 -2.22 21.16 13.30
N TRP A 372 -1.82 19.88 13.24
CA TRP A 372 -0.57 19.48 12.60
C TRP A 372 -0.75 19.43 11.08
N TYR A 373 0.19 20.06 10.39
CA TYR A 373 0.29 20.07 8.93
C TYR A 373 1.52 19.27 8.51
N ALA A 374 1.34 18.27 7.65
CA ALA A 374 2.44 17.51 7.06
C ALA A 374 2.98 18.26 5.85
N ILE A 375 4.24 18.65 5.90
CA ILE A 375 4.89 19.47 4.87
C ILE A 375 5.95 18.60 4.18
N ARG A 376 5.95 18.62 2.84
CA ARG A 376 7.06 18.08 2.05
C ARG A 376 7.53 19.10 1.02
N VAL A 377 8.83 19.16 0.84
CA VAL A 377 9.46 19.94 -0.24
C VAL A 377 10.40 19.03 -0.99
N ARG A 378 10.20 18.89 -2.30
CA ARG A 378 11.13 18.22 -3.22
C ARG A 378 11.90 19.29 -3.97
N VAL A 379 13.22 19.18 -3.97
CA VAL A 379 14.11 19.99 -4.78
C VAL A 379 14.77 19.07 -5.79
N GLU A 380 14.26 19.08 -7.00
CA GLU A 380 14.79 18.33 -8.14
C GLU A 380 15.60 19.27 -9.04
N ALA A 381 16.43 18.71 -9.91
CA ALA A 381 17.24 19.48 -10.85
C ALA A 381 16.46 20.55 -11.64
N ASN A 382 15.20 20.29 -11.97
CA ASN A 382 14.39 21.16 -12.84
C ASN A 382 13.21 21.85 -12.13
N SER A 383 12.87 21.44 -10.91
CA SER A 383 11.63 21.87 -10.24
C SER A 383 11.76 21.91 -8.72
N ILE A 384 10.97 22.79 -8.11
CA ILE A 384 10.65 22.75 -6.67
C ILE A 384 9.18 22.36 -6.53
N THR A 385 8.91 21.30 -5.78
CA THR A 385 7.54 20.85 -5.50
C THR A 385 7.24 20.93 -4.01
N CYS A 386 6.19 21.65 -3.63
CA CYS A 386 5.74 21.76 -2.24
C CYS A 386 4.40 21.06 -2.05
N LEU A 387 4.33 20.19 -1.05
CA LEU A 387 3.12 19.46 -0.68
C LEU A 387 2.69 19.81 0.74
N LEU A 388 1.38 19.87 0.94
CA LEU A 388 0.73 20.06 2.24
C LEU A 388 -0.30 18.97 2.45
N ASP A 389 -0.20 18.23 3.55
CA ASP A 389 -1.07 17.09 3.90
C ASP A 389 -1.18 16.02 2.78
N GLY A 390 -0.13 15.91 1.96
CA GLY A 390 -0.05 14.97 0.84
C GLY A 390 -0.61 15.51 -0.48
N GLU A 391 -1.23 16.69 -0.50
CA GLU A 391 -1.66 17.37 -1.71
C GLU A 391 -0.53 18.23 -2.28
N GLU A 392 -0.31 18.14 -3.59
CA GLU A 392 0.65 18.97 -4.31
C GLU A 392 0.08 20.38 -4.49
N LEU A 393 0.70 21.36 -3.83
CA LEU A 393 0.26 22.75 -3.90
C LEU A 393 1.01 23.52 -4.97
N ILE A 394 2.34 23.42 -4.99
CA ILE A 394 3.20 24.24 -5.85
C ILE A 394 4.12 23.31 -6.63
N VAL A 395 4.21 23.54 -7.94
CA VAL A 395 5.28 23.03 -8.80
C VAL A 395 5.89 24.23 -9.51
N GLN A 396 7.08 24.63 -9.08
CA GLN A 396 7.81 25.76 -9.65
C GLN A 396 8.96 25.24 -10.51
N GLU A 397 8.85 25.40 -11.84
CA GLU A 397 9.97 25.18 -12.75
C GLU A 397 11.12 26.13 -12.42
N ARG A 398 12.36 25.64 -12.48
CA ARG A 398 13.56 26.42 -12.16
C ARG A 398 14.12 27.17 -13.38
N ALA A 399 13.92 26.63 -14.58
CA ALA A 399 14.51 27.17 -15.79
C ALA A 399 13.94 28.57 -16.10
N GLY A 400 14.83 29.56 -16.24
CA GLY A 400 14.44 30.93 -16.60
C GLY A 400 13.74 31.71 -15.48
N ARG A 401 13.75 31.22 -14.24
CA ARG A 401 13.15 31.86 -13.06
C ARG A 401 14.25 32.27 -12.08
N GLU A 402 14.11 33.44 -11.47
CA GLU A 402 14.98 33.88 -10.37
C GLU A 402 14.38 33.39 -9.05
N ILE A 403 15.12 32.54 -8.34
CA ILE A 403 14.70 31.95 -7.06
C ILE A 403 15.53 32.57 -5.96
N SER A 404 14.86 33.17 -4.97
CA SER A 404 15.55 33.77 -3.83
C SER A 404 14.72 33.66 -2.56
N ILE A 405 15.21 34.28 -1.49
CA ILE A 405 14.46 34.46 -0.25
C ILE A 405 14.43 35.93 0.11
N ARG A 406 13.43 36.30 0.89
CA ARG A 406 13.35 37.63 1.48
C ARG A 406 14.56 37.92 2.38
N PRO A 407 15.11 39.15 2.37
CA PRO A 407 16.30 39.50 3.16
C PRO A 407 16.19 39.20 4.65
N GLU A 408 14.99 39.33 5.22
CA GLU A 408 14.72 39.03 6.63
C GLU A 408 14.97 37.55 6.97
N MET A 409 14.98 36.65 5.99
CA MET A 409 15.16 35.21 6.18
C MET A 409 16.62 34.74 5.99
N PHE A 410 17.58 35.64 5.75
CA PHE A 410 18.98 35.27 5.49
C PHE A 410 19.62 34.46 6.62
N MET A 411 19.20 34.68 7.87
CA MET A 411 19.70 33.94 9.03
C MET A 411 19.25 32.47 9.06
N CYS A 412 18.25 32.09 8.25
CA CYS A 412 17.77 30.71 8.11
C CYS A 412 18.52 29.91 7.03
N LYS A 413 19.56 30.46 6.39
CA LYS A 413 20.37 29.71 5.43
C LYS A 413 21.40 28.81 6.13
N PRO A 414 21.75 27.65 5.55
CA PRO A 414 21.23 27.10 4.28
C PRO A 414 19.87 26.41 4.43
N LEU A 415 19.59 25.84 5.60
CA LEU A 415 18.32 25.21 5.95
C LEU A 415 17.84 25.76 7.29
N GLY A 416 16.61 26.25 7.34
CA GLY A 416 16.07 26.87 8.54
C GLY A 416 14.54 26.97 8.54
N ILE A 417 13.97 27.14 9.72
CA ILE A 417 12.52 27.27 9.91
C ILE A 417 12.29 28.47 10.82
N ALA A 418 11.53 29.46 10.32
CA ALA A 418 11.15 30.63 11.11
C ALA A 418 9.66 30.70 11.38
N THR A 419 9.31 31.46 12.41
CA THR A 419 7.96 31.92 12.73
C THR A 419 7.94 33.43 12.77
N TYR A 420 6.86 34.06 12.31
CA TYR A 420 6.65 35.51 12.37
C TYR A 420 5.36 35.79 13.13
N ALA A 421 5.42 36.65 14.15
CA ALA A 421 4.28 36.99 15.02
C ALA A 421 3.45 35.77 15.47
N THR A 422 4.11 34.61 15.61
CA THR A 422 3.52 33.33 16.00
C THR A 422 4.48 32.50 16.85
N ALA A 423 3.91 31.60 17.64
CA ALA A 423 4.62 30.47 18.22
C ALA A 423 4.28 29.19 17.45
N GLY A 424 5.31 28.42 17.10
CA GLY A 424 5.19 27.20 16.30
C GLY A 424 5.74 25.96 17.01
N ARG A 425 5.27 24.78 16.61
CA ARG A 425 5.93 23.51 16.99
C ARG A 425 6.24 22.66 15.78
N LEU A 426 7.33 21.92 15.86
CA LEU A 426 7.85 21.08 14.79
C LEU A 426 8.13 19.66 15.29
N ARG A 427 7.91 18.66 14.43
CA ARG A 427 8.31 17.27 14.66
C ARG A 427 8.53 16.52 13.35
N ASN A 428 9.07 15.31 13.45
CA ASN A 428 9.31 14.41 12.30
C ASN A 428 10.16 15.07 11.19
N LEU A 429 11.16 15.88 11.54
CA LEU A 429 12.06 16.53 10.59
C LEU A 429 13.06 15.50 10.04
N GLN A 430 13.04 15.29 8.73
CA GLN A 430 13.90 14.32 8.05
C GLN A 430 14.02 14.67 6.57
N TYR A 431 15.09 14.24 5.92
CA TYR A 431 15.26 14.38 4.47
C TYR A 431 15.72 13.08 3.84
N ARG A 432 15.52 12.93 2.52
CA ARG A 432 16.08 11.84 1.72
C ARG A 432 16.72 12.41 0.47
N LEU A 433 17.75 11.74 -0.04
CA LEU A 433 18.24 12.03 -1.39
C LEU A 433 17.28 11.43 -2.41
N LEU A 434 16.95 12.22 -3.42
CA LEU A 434 16.32 11.74 -4.63
C LEU A 434 17.43 11.18 -5.51
N ARG A 435 17.22 9.99 -6.07
CA ARG A 435 18.14 9.51 -7.11
C ARG A 435 18.01 10.45 -8.30
N GLU A 436 19.12 10.74 -8.97
CA GLU A 436 19.03 11.22 -10.34
C GLU A 436 18.12 10.22 -11.06
N MET A 437 17.00 10.69 -11.62
CA MET A 437 16.30 9.85 -12.58
C MET A 437 17.32 9.61 -13.68
N ASP A 438 17.78 8.36 -13.79
CA ASP A 438 18.50 7.92 -14.97
C ASP A 438 17.73 8.52 -16.17
N GLU A 439 18.45 9.22 -17.05
CA GLU A 439 17.90 9.58 -18.36
C GLU A 439 17.11 8.38 -18.88
N PRO A 440 15.91 8.57 -19.45
CA PRO A 440 15.11 7.45 -19.90
C PRO A 440 16.01 6.56 -20.76
N GLN A 441 16.35 5.37 -20.24
CA GLN A 441 17.03 4.36 -21.04
C GLN A 441 16.15 4.23 -22.26
N GLU A 442 16.69 4.58 -23.43
CA GLU A 442 16.03 4.31 -24.70
C GLU A 442 15.55 2.86 -24.62
N GLU A 443 14.24 2.68 -24.51
CA GLU A 443 13.58 1.39 -24.62
C GLU A 443 14.02 0.86 -25.98
N LYS A 444 15.04 0.00 -25.97
CA LYS A 444 15.26 -0.91 -27.07
C LYS A 444 14.06 -1.82 -27.06
N ASP A 445 13.10 -1.43 -27.88
CA ASP A 445 11.98 -2.19 -28.38
C ASP A 445 12.39 -3.66 -28.54
N VAL A 446 12.04 -4.47 -27.55
CA VAL A 446 12.02 -5.92 -27.69
C VAL A 446 10.56 -6.33 -27.56
N THR A 447 9.88 -6.23 -28.69
CA THR A 447 8.63 -6.91 -28.95
C THR A 447 8.91 -8.15 -29.82
N PRO A 448 8.25 -9.29 -29.62
CA PRO A 448 8.06 -10.12 -28.43
C PRO A 448 9.09 -11.28 -28.31
#